data_AF-A0A6L3ZX79-F1
#
_entry.id   AF-A0A6L3ZX79-F1
#
_cell.length_a   1.000
_cell.length_b   1.000
_cell.length_c   1.000
_cell.angle_alpha   90.00
_cell.angle_beta   90.00
_cell.angle_gamma   90.00
#
_symmetry.space_group_name_H-M   'P 1'
#
loop_
_entity.id
_entity.type
_entity.pdbx_description
1 polymer ?
#
loop_
_entity_poly.entity_id
_entity_poly.type
_entity_poly.pdbx_seq_one_letter_code
_entity_poly.pdbx_strand_id
1 'polypeptide(L)'
;MNQWRQLPRNVWVTTLTSFLTDVSSEMILNLVPLFLSNVLGVSTAVIGLIEGVAETTSSILKAVSGWWSDKIQGRKWLAVAGYGLSAIAKPFLYIV
;
A
#
# COMPACT_ATOMS: atom_id res chain seq x y z
N MET A 1 33.53 -1.88 -10.42
CA MET A 1 32.58 -2.10 -9.30
C MET A 1 32.66 -0.92 -8.34
N ASN A 2 31.63 -0.04 -8.25
CA ASN A 2 31.33 0.83 -7.08
C ASN A 2 30.09 1.74 -7.32
N GLN A 3 29.15 1.33 -8.17
CA GLN A 3 27.99 2.15 -8.56
C GLN A 3 26.97 2.38 -7.42
N TRP A 4 26.96 1.52 -6.39
CA TRP A 4 26.06 1.63 -5.22
C TRP A 4 26.29 2.89 -4.36
N ARG A 5 27.51 3.44 -4.34
CA ARG A 5 27.85 4.64 -3.54
C ARG A 5 27.47 5.97 -4.21
N GLN A 6 27.04 5.95 -5.47
CA GLN A 6 26.67 7.16 -6.22
C GLN A 6 25.16 7.37 -6.36
N LEU A 7 24.33 6.53 -5.71
CA LEU A 7 22.88 6.69 -5.78
C LEU A 7 22.44 7.98 -5.07
N PRO A 8 21.58 8.81 -5.70
CA PRO A 8 21.07 10.02 -5.09
C PRO A 8 20.37 9.72 -3.75
N ARG A 9 20.51 10.62 -2.77
CA ARG A 9 19.88 10.48 -1.44
C ARG A 9 18.37 10.21 -1.51
N ASN A 10 17.69 10.77 -2.50
CA ASN A 10 16.25 10.56 -2.69
C ASN A 10 15.91 9.09 -2.98
N VAL A 11 16.76 8.37 -3.72
CA VAL A 11 16.54 6.95 -4.02
C VAL A 11 16.55 6.13 -2.73
N TRP A 12 17.57 6.33 -1.88
CA TRP A 12 17.65 5.65 -0.59
C TRP A 12 16.44 5.90 0.30
N VAL A 13 15.99 7.15 0.40
CA VAL A 13 14.82 7.50 1.21
C VAL A 13 13.56 6.82 0.64
N THR A 14 13.31 6.92 -0.67
CA THR A 14 12.12 6.33 -1.29
C THR A 14 12.12 4.81 -1.20
N THR A 15 13.28 4.16 -1.38
CA THR A 15 13.38 2.70 -1.28
C THR A 15 13.10 2.24 0.14
N LEU A 16 13.67 2.89 1.15
CA LEU A 16 13.43 2.54 2.55
C LEU A 16 11.96 2.76 2.94
N THR A 17 11.37 3.91 2.58
CA THR A 17 9.96 4.19 2.88
C THR A 17 9.03 3.22 2.17
N SER A 18 9.31 2.91 0.90
CA SER A 18 8.51 1.96 0.13
C SER A 18 8.61 0.56 0.72
N PHE A 19 9.82 0.10 1.04
CA PHE A 19 10.05 -1.21 1.65
C PHE A 19 9.29 -1.37 2.96
N LEU A 20 9.39 -0.41 3.88
CA LEU A 20 8.68 -0.48 5.17
C LEU A 20 7.16 -0.44 4.99
N THR A 21 6.68 0.37 4.04
CA THR A 21 5.24 0.45 3.75
C THR A 21 4.72 -0.86 3.18
N ASP A 22 5.47 -1.46 2.26
CA ASP A 22 5.13 -2.70 1.56
C ASP A 22 5.08 -3.87 2.52
N VAL A 23 6.14 -4.06 3.32
CA VAL A 23 6.17 -5.08 4.39
C VAL A 23 4.96 -4.96 5.30
N SER A 24 4.64 -3.74 5.75
CA SER A 24 3.50 -3.52 6.62
C SER A 24 2.15 -3.78 5.93
N SER A 25 2.02 -3.48 4.64
CA SER A 25 0.78 -3.73 3.89
C SER A 25 0.59 -5.21 3.59
N GLU A 26 1.64 -5.92 3.19
CA GLU A 26 1.63 -7.36 2.96
C GLU A 26 1.28 -8.14 4.24
N MET A 27 1.77 -7.71 5.39
CA MET A 27 1.37 -8.31 6.67
C MET A 27 -0.16 -8.25 6.87
N ILE A 28 -0.78 -7.11 6.59
CA ILE A 28 -2.23 -6.92 6.75
C ILE A 28 -3.00 -7.76 5.73
N LEU A 29 -2.61 -7.72 4.46
CA LEU A 29 -3.28 -8.43 3.38
C LEU A 29 -3.31 -9.94 3.61
N ASN A 30 -2.28 -10.50 4.24
CA ASN A 30 -2.24 -11.92 4.59
C ASN A 30 -2.97 -12.24 5.90
N LEU A 31 -2.97 -11.31 6.88
CA LEU A 31 -3.62 -11.52 8.18
C LEU A 31 -5.15 -11.39 8.14
N VAL A 32 -5.69 -10.43 7.38
CA VAL A 32 -7.14 -10.17 7.32
C VAL A 32 -7.94 -11.40 6.86
N PRO A 33 -7.57 -12.12 5.78
CA PRO A 33 -8.29 -13.31 5.32
C PRO A 33 -8.24 -14.43 6.36
N LEU A 34 -7.09 -14.62 7.00
CA LEU A 34 -6.92 -15.61 8.06
C LEU A 34 -7.78 -15.28 9.28
N PHE A 35 -7.87 -14.01 9.66
CA PHE A 35 -8.72 -13.55 10.76
C PHE A 35 -10.21 -13.74 10.42
N LEU A 36 -10.63 -13.31 9.23
CA LEU A 36 -12.02 -13.46 8.76
C LEU A 36 -12.45 -14.94 8.74
N SER A 37 -11.58 -15.83 8.27
CA SER A 37 -11.89 -17.26 8.20
C SER A 37 -11.84 -17.95 9.57
N ASN A 38 -10.76 -17.78 10.33
CA ASN A 38 -10.53 -18.58 11.54
C ASN A 38 -11.21 -18.01 12.79
N VAL A 39 -11.34 -16.69 12.90
CA VAL A 39 -11.91 -16.03 14.09
C VAL A 39 -13.38 -15.69 13.87
N LEU A 40 -13.70 -15.09 12.73
CA LEU A 40 -15.06 -14.63 12.43
C LEU A 40 -15.91 -15.67 11.69
N GLY A 41 -15.33 -16.78 11.23
CA GLY A 41 -16.06 -17.86 10.55
C GLY A 41 -16.65 -17.47 9.20
N VAL A 42 -16.12 -16.43 8.55
CA VAL A 42 -16.59 -15.93 7.26
C VAL A 42 -16.26 -16.95 6.16
N SER A 43 -17.19 -17.16 5.23
CA SER A 43 -17.00 -18.09 4.11
C SER A 43 -15.93 -17.59 3.12
N THR A 44 -15.20 -18.51 2.51
CA THR A 44 -14.14 -18.21 1.54
C THR A 44 -14.64 -17.40 0.34
N ALA A 45 -15.89 -17.62 -0.09
CA ALA A 45 -16.51 -16.85 -1.18
C ALA A 45 -16.65 -15.36 -0.84
N VAL A 46 -17.01 -15.03 0.41
CA VAL A 46 -17.14 -13.64 0.86
C VAL A 46 -15.76 -12.99 1.02
N ILE A 47 -14.78 -13.74 1.56
CA ILE A 47 -13.39 -13.28 1.66
C ILE A 47 -12.83 -12.94 0.28
N GLY A 48 -13.02 -13.81 -0.72
CA GLY A 48 -12.58 -13.57 -2.10
C GLY A 48 -13.28 -12.35 -2.72
N LEU A 49 -14.54 -12.09 -2.38
CA LEU A 49 -15.25 -10.87 -2.79
C LEU A 49 -14.61 -9.61 -2.19
N ILE A 50 -14.28 -9.64 -0.90
CA ILE A 50 -13.63 -8.52 -0.20
C ILE A 50 -12.26 -8.24 -0.81
N GLU A 51 -11.43 -9.27 -0.98
CA GLU A 51 -10.11 -9.15 -1.61
C GLU A 51 -10.21 -8.65 -3.05
N GLY A 52 -11.16 -9.18 -3.83
CA GLY A 52 -11.38 -8.76 -5.21
C GLY A 52 -11.77 -7.28 -5.33
N VAL A 53 -12.68 -6.80 -4.47
CA VAL A 53 -13.08 -5.38 -4.43
C VAL A 53 -11.90 -4.50 -3.97
N ALA A 54 -11.12 -4.96 -2.98
CA ALA A 54 -9.96 -4.25 -2.50
C ALA A 54 -8.88 -4.10 -3.58
N GLU A 55 -8.53 -5.19 -4.27
CA GLU A 55 -7.51 -5.16 -5.33
C GLU A 55 -7.98 -4.37 -6.56
N THR A 56 -9.26 -4.48 -6.92
CA THR A 56 -9.84 -3.70 -8.02
C THR A 56 -9.77 -2.20 -7.70
N THR A 57 -10.15 -1.82 -6.48
CA THR A 57 -10.11 -0.43 -6.02
C THR A 57 -8.67 0.09 -5.99
N SER A 58 -7.73 -0.70 -5.48
CA SER A 58 -6.29 -0.42 -5.47
C SER A 58 -5.76 -0.19 -6.89
N SER A 59 -6.10 -1.07 -7.83
CA SER A 59 -5.70 -0.99 -9.23
C SER A 59 -6.25 0.25 -9.95
N ILE A 60 -7.53 0.58 -9.74
CA ILE A 60 -8.14 1.80 -10.29
C ILE A 60 -7.44 3.04 -9.71
N LEU A 61 -7.22 3.09 -8.39
CA LEU A 61 -6.54 4.22 -7.74
C LEU A 61 -5.11 4.40 -8.23
N LYS A 62 -4.36 3.31 -8.47
CA LYS A 62 -3.02 3.36 -9.08
C LYS A 62 -3.08 4.03 -10.47
N ALA A 63 -4.04 3.65 -11.31
CA ALA A 63 -4.21 4.25 -12.64
C ALA A 63 -4.58 5.75 -12.57
N VAL A 64 -5.57 6.10 -11.74
CA VAL A 64 -6.04 7.49 -11.58
C VAL A 64 -4.95 8.38 -10.98
N SER A 65 -4.28 7.92 -9.92
CA SER A 65 -3.19 8.66 -9.28
C SER A 65 -1.96 8.82 -10.18
N GLY A 66 -1.65 7.81 -11.00
CA GLY A 66 -0.60 7.89 -12.02
C GLY A 66 -0.90 8.97 -13.06
N TRP A 67 -2.09 8.94 -13.65
CA TRP A 67 -2.53 9.97 -14.60
C TRP A 67 -2.51 11.37 -13.98
N TRP A 68 -2.99 11.50 -12.75
CA TRP A 68 -3.02 12.79 -12.05
C TRP A 68 -1.62 13.32 -11.74
N SER A 69 -0.71 12.42 -11.34
CA SER A 69 0.70 12.72 -11.10
C SER A 69 1.41 13.22 -12.35
N ASP A 70 1.15 12.59 -13.49
CA ASP A 70 1.75 12.99 -14.76
C ASP A 70 1.22 14.34 -15.24
N LYS A 71 -0.06 14.63 -15.02
CA LYS A 71 -0.67 15.92 -15.37
C LYS A 71 -0.14 17.09 -14.53
N ILE A 72 0.10 16.88 -13.23
CA ILE A 72 0.59 17.92 -12.31
C ILE A 72 2.12 18.07 -12.36
N GLN A 73 2.85 17.07 -12.86
CA GLN A 73 4.32 16.96 -12.78
C GLN A 73 4.89 17.01 -11.33
N GLY A 74 4.02 16.95 -10.32
CA GLY A 74 4.31 17.12 -8.89
C GLY A 74 4.41 15.79 -8.12
N ARG A 75 5.27 14.87 -8.57
CA ARG A 75 5.37 13.48 -8.07
C ARG A 75 5.62 13.38 -6.55
N LYS A 76 6.39 14.31 -5.99
CA LYS A 76 6.82 14.27 -4.59
C LYS A 76 5.66 14.44 -3.61
N TRP A 77 4.77 15.41 -3.84
CA TRP A 77 3.67 15.70 -2.92
C TRP A 77 2.59 14.62 -2.94
N LEU A 78 2.30 14.05 -4.13
CA LEU A 78 1.37 12.93 -4.26
C LEU A 78 1.90 11.67 -3.54
N ALA A 79 3.19 11.39 -3.65
CA ALA A 79 3.80 10.29 -2.89
C ALA A 79 3.70 10.51 -1.37
N VAL A 80 4.02 11.71 -0.89
CA VAL A 80 3.92 12.04 0.54
C VAL A 80 2.47 11.93 1.04
N ALA A 81 1.50 12.42 0.27
CA ALA A 81 0.08 12.30 0.62
C ALA A 81 -0.38 10.83 0.66
N GLY A 82 0.03 10.02 -0.33
CA GLY A 82 -0.31 8.59 -0.38
C GLY A 82 0.28 7.80 0.79
N TYR A 83 1.57 7.99 1.10
CA TYR A 83 2.21 7.36 2.25
C TYR A 83 1.63 7.86 3.58
N GLY A 84 1.32 9.15 3.69
CA GLY A 84 0.66 9.73 4.88
C GLY A 84 -0.73 9.13 5.12
N LEU A 85 -1.53 8.97 4.06
CA LEU A 85 -2.84 8.32 4.13
C LEU A 85 -2.70 6.85 4.58
N SER A 86 -1.72 6.12 4.03
CA SER A 86 -1.45 4.73 4.44
C SER A 86 -1.07 4.64 5.93
N ALA A 87 -0.21 5.55 6.41
CA ALA A 87 0.21 5.57 7.81
C ALA A 87 -0.94 5.89 8.77
N ILE A 88 -1.91 6.71 8.36
CA ILE A 88 -3.11 7.03 9.15
C ILE A 88 -4.13 5.89 9.10
N ALA A 89 -4.31 5.23 7.96
CA ALA A 89 -5.29 4.15 7.79
C ALA A 89 -4.94 2.90 8.60
N LYS A 90 -3.65 2.53 8.68
CA LYS A 90 -3.21 1.29 9.33
C LYS A 90 -3.59 1.20 10.83
N PRO A 91 -3.45 2.25 11.66
CA PRO A 91 -3.95 2.26 13.04
C PRO A 91 -5.44 1.99 13.20
N PHE A 92 -6.29 2.31 12.23
CA PHE A 92 -7.73 2.02 12.34
C PHE A 92 -8.02 0.51 12.37
N LEU A 93 -7.14 -0.33 11.81
CA LEU A 93 -7.27 -1.78 11.89
C LEU A 93 -7.11 -2.31 13.31
N TYR A 94 -6.48 -1.56 14.21
CA TYR A 94 -6.39 -1.94 15.62
C TYR A 94 -7.72 -1.78 16.36
N ILE A 95 -8.61 -0.92 15.87
CA ILE A 95 -9.88 -0.58 16.54
C ILE A 95 -10.98 -1.61 16.23
N VAL A 96 -10.80 -2.41 15.18
CA VAL A 96 -11.81 -3.36 14.66
C VAL A 96 -11.59 -4.78 15.16
#